data_AF-B1ZAI4-F1
#
_entry.id   AF-B1ZAI4-F1
#
_cell.length_a   1.000
_cell.length_b   1.000
_cell.length_c   1.000
_cell.angle_alpha   90.00
_cell.angle_beta   90.00
_cell.angle_gamma   90.00
#
_symmetry.space_group_name_H-M   'P 1'
#
loop_
_entity.id
_entity.type
_entity.pdbx_description
1 polymer ?
#
loop_
_entity_poly.entity_id
_entity_poly.type
_entity_poly.pdbx_seq_one_letter_code
_entity_poly.pdbx_strand_id
1 'polypeptide(L)' 'MPVFVLRGAHRSADGQIGPALFEETITAADPGEAIRLANAQDLSTKDERANALWLVDAQGVLHWSLRRADRD' A
#
# COMPACT_ATOMS: atom_id res chain seq x y z
N MET A 1 -5.21 5.26 18.41
CA MET A 1 -4.81 4.08 17.61
C MET A 1 -3.75 4.53 16.63
N PRO A 2 -2.68 3.74 16.42
CA PRO A 2 -1.69 4.03 15.39
C PRO A 2 -2.30 4.30 14.02
N VAL A 3 -1.61 5.13 13.26
CA VAL A 3 -1.99 5.50 11.90
C VAL A 3 -0.96 4.91 10.94
N PHE A 4 -1.47 4.25 9.91
CA PHE A 4 -0.70 3.70 8.81
C PHE A 4 -1.16 4.35 7.51
N VAL A 5 -0.28 4.43 6.53
CA VAL A 5 -0.59 4.97 5.21
C VAL A 5 -0.33 3.90 4.17
N LEU A 6 -1.40 3.47 3.51
CA LEU A 6 -1.33 2.64 2.33
C LEU A 6 -1.09 3.55 1.12
N ARG A 7 -0.04 3.25 0.37
CA ARG A 7 0.33 3.97 -0.85
C ARG A 7 0.27 3.03 -2.03
N GLY A 8 -0.15 3.56 -3.17
CA GLY A 8 -0.02 2.88 -4.45
C GLY A 8 0.69 3.77 -5.45
N ALA A 9 1.59 3.18 -6.24
CA ALA A 9 2.26 3.86 -7.33
C ALA A 9 2.48 2.94 -8.52
N HIS A 10 2.86 3.56 -9.64
CA HIS A 10 3.37 2.84 -10.78
C HIS A 10 4.85 2.52 -10.57
N ARG A 11 5.17 1.23 -10.59
CA ARG A 11 6.51 0.67 -10.65
C ARG A 11 6.84 0.35 -12.11
N SER A 12 7.87 1.00 -12.62
CA SER A 12 8.37 0.78 -13.98
C SER A 12 9.08 -0.57 -14.13
N ALA A 13 9.34 -0.97 -15.38
CA ALA A 13 9.98 -2.23 -15.71
C ALA A 13 11.41 -2.38 -15.14
N ASP A 14 12.11 -1.25 -14.95
CA ASP A 14 13.43 -1.19 -14.29
C ASP A 14 13.34 -1.28 -12.76
N GLY A 15 12.13 -1.37 -12.22
CA GLY A 15 11.85 -1.53 -10.80
C GLY A 15 11.79 -0.24 -9.99
N GLN A 16 11.96 0.93 -10.62
CA GLN A 16 11.76 2.21 -9.94
C GLN A 16 10.30 2.41 -9.57
N ILE A 17 10.04 2.97 -8.38
CA ILE A 17 8.71 3.31 -7.92
C ILE A 17 8.51 4.81 -8.15
N GLY A 18 7.50 5.15 -8.95
CA GLY A 18 7.12 6.54 -9.21
C GLY A 18 6.46 7.22 -8.00
N PRO A 19 5.97 8.46 -8.17
CA PRO A 19 5.22 9.14 -7.13
C PRO A 19 3.94 8.36 -6.76
N ALA A 20 3.49 8.51 -5.52
CA ALA A 20 2.23 7.94 -5.07
C ALA A 20 1.08 8.48 -5.94
N LEU A 21 0.33 7.55 -6.54
CA LEU A 21 -0.88 7.83 -7.30
C LEU A 21 -2.09 7.99 -6.36
N PHE A 22 -2.06 7.26 -5.25
CA PHE A 22 -2.98 7.44 -4.14
C PHE A 22 -2.29 7.19 -2.81
N GLU A 23 -2.85 7.80 -1.77
CA GLU A 23 -2.53 7.54 -0.38
C GLU A 23 -3.84 7.36 0.38
N GLU A 24 -3.86 6.41 1.31
CA GLU A 24 -5.01 6.14 2.15
C GLU A 24 -4.59 5.86 3.58
N THR A 25 -5.25 6.55 4.50
CA THR A 25 -5.00 6.41 5.94
C THR A 25 -5.76 5.22 6.50
N ILE A 26 -5.04 4.29 7.11
CA ILE A 26 -5.59 3.14 7.83
C ILE A 26 -5.33 3.34 9.32
N THR A 27 -6.41 3.37 10.11
CA THR A 27 -6.31 3.36 11.58
C THR A 27 -6.42 1.92 12.06
N ALA A 28 -5.43 1.43 12.80
CA ALA A 28 -5.35 0.06 13.28
C ALA A 28 -4.70 0.01 14.66
N ALA A 29 -4.96 -1.04 15.45
CA ALA A 29 -4.36 -1.22 16.76
C ALA A 29 -2.86 -1.54 16.68
N ASP A 30 -2.45 -2.30 15.67
CA ASP A 30 -1.08 -2.75 15.45
C ASP A 30 -0.79 -2.95 13.94
N PRO A 31 0.48 -3.17 13.55
CA PRO A 31 0.83 -3.39 12.15
C PRO A 31 0.15 -4.62 11.53
N GLY A 32 -0.07 -5.69 12.29
CA GLY A 32 -0.72 -6.90 11.76
C GLY A 32 -2.18 -6.66 11.35
N GLU A 33 -2.91 -5.90 12.16
CA GLU A 33 -4.24 -5.42 11.80
C GLU A 33 -4.21 -4.49 10.59
N ALA A 34 -3.27 -3.56 10.53
CA ALA A 34 -3.15 -2.63 9.40
C ALA A 34 -2.89 -3.38 8.08
N ILE A 35 -2.04 -4.42 8.11
CA ILE A 35 -1.75 -5.29 6.96
C ILE A 35 -3.01 -6.06 6.53
N ARG A 36 -3.76 -6.61 7.48
CA ARG A 36 -5.02 -7.32 7.19
C ARG A 36 -6.03 -6.39 6.53
N LEU A 37 -6.18 -5.16 7.02
CA LEU A 37 -7.04 -4.13 6.43
C LEU A 37 -6.56 -3.72 5.02
N ALA A 38 -5.26 -3.52 4.84
CA ALA A 38 -4.67 -3.19 3.53
C ALA A 38 -4.88 -4.32 2.50
N ASN A 39 -4.77 -5.59 2.91
CA ASN A 39 -5.02 -6.74 2.03
C ASN A 39 -6.51 -6.91 1.68
N ALA A 40 -7.41 -6.56 2.59
CA ALA A 40 -8.85 -6.62 2.39
C ALA A 40 -9.39 -5.50 1.49
N GLN A 41 -8.60 -4.47 1.19
CA GLN A 41 -8.98 -3.40 0.27
C GLN A 41 -9.26 -3.95 -1.12
N ASP A 42 -10.37 -3.49 -1.71
CA ASP A 42 -10.68 -3.71 -3.11
C ASP A 42 -9.88 -2.72 -3.96
N LEU A 43 -8.77 -3.22 -4.51
CA LEU A 43 -7.86 -2.44 -5.34
C LEU A 43 -8.43 -2.11 -6.73
N SER A 44 -9.55 -2.73 -7.14
CA SER A 44 -10.26 -2.36 -8.37
C SER A 44 -10.87 -0.96 -8.30
N THR A 45 -11.13 -0.46 -7.10
CA THR A 45 -11.64 0.90 -6.86
C THR A 45 -10.54 1.96 -6.79
N LYS A 46 -9.27 1.55 -6.82
CA LYS A 46 -8.10 2.44 -6.76
C LYS A 46 -7.59 2.75 -8.17
N ASP A 47 -6.66 3.69 -8.27
CA ASP A 47 -6.03 4.05 -9.54
C ASP A 47 -5.43 2.80 -10.22
N GLU A 48 -5.95 2.43 -11.39
CA GLU A 48 -5.56 1.23 -12.12
C GLU A 48 -4.09 1.24 -12.54
N ARG A 49 -3.46 2.41 -12.62
CA ARG A 49 -2.03 2.56 -12.94
C ARG A 49 -1.14 2.14 -11.77
N ALA A 50 -1.69 2.02 -10.56
CA ALA A 50 -0.94 1.51 -9.41
C ALA A 50 -0.74 0.00 -9.53
N ASN A 51 0.52 -0.42 -9.68
CA ASN A 51 0.95 -1.82 -9.76
C ASN A 51 1.90 -2.22 -8.60
N ALA A 52 2.28 -1.27 -7.74
CA ALA A 52 3.01 -1.50 -6.51
C ALA A 52 2.30 -0.80 -5.35
N LEU A 53 2.10 -1.55 -4.27
CA LEU A 53 1.47 -1.08 -3.04
C LEU A 53 2.42 -1.25 -1.87
N TRP A 54 2.35 -0.33 -0.91
CA TRP A 54 3.08 -0.47 0.33
C TRP A 54 2.40 0.26 1.48
N LEU A 55 2.58 -0.28 2.68
CA LEU A 55 2.02 0.22 3.92
C LEU A 55 3.15 0.70 4.83
N VAL A 56 3.08 1.96 5.25
CA VAL A 56 4.02 2.55 6.21
C VAL A 56 3.33 3.02 7.47
N ASP A 57 4.05 3.07 8.58
CA ASP A 57 3.59 3.74 9.79
C ASP A 57 3.91 5.25 9.78
N ALA A 58 3.57 5.93 10.87
CA ALA A 58 3.81 7.37 11.07
C ALA A 58 5.30 7.76 11.05
N GLN A 59 6.21 6.81 11.30
CA GLN A 59 7.66 6.99 11.25
C GLN A 59 8.22 6.71 9.85
N GLY A 60 7.38 6.27 8.91
CA GLY A 60 7.77 5.89 7.56
C GLY A 60 8.36 4.48 7.46
N VAL A 61 8.24 3.66 8.51
CA VAL A 61 8.71 2.28 8.49
C VAL A 61 7.78 1.45 7.60
N LEU A 62 8.36 0.71 6.67
CA LEU A 62 7.64 -0.21 5.79
C LEU A 62 7.21 -1.47 6.58
N HIS A 63 5.91 -1.73 6.65
CA HIS A 63 5.36 -2.92 7.31
C HIS A 63 4.92 -4.00 6.31
N TRP A 64 4.54 -3.60 5.10
CA TRP A 64 4.08 -4.53 4.07
C TRP A 64 4.17 -3.91 2.67
N SER A 65 4.38 -4.75 1.66
CA SER A 65 4.35 -4.34 0.26
C SER A 65 3.81 -5.47 -0.61
N LEU A 66 3.15 -5.10 -1.70
CA LEU A 66 2.61 -6.05 -2.67
C LEU A 66 2.82 -5.51 -4.08
N ARG A 67 3.28 -6.35 -5.01
CA ARG A 67 3.12 -6.06 -6.43
C ARG A 67 1.79 -6.63 -6.87
N ARG A 68 1.03 -5.86 -7.66
CA ARG A 68 -0.29 -6.29 -8.12
C ARG A 68 -0.23 -7.62 -8.91
N ALA A 69 0.88 -7.86 -9.61
CA ALA A 69 1.16 -9.11 -10.32
C ALA A 69 1.36 -10.33 -9.40
N ASP A 70 1.64 -10.15 -8.11
CA ASP A 70 1.81 -11.25 -7.15
C ASP A 70 0.46 -11.68 -6.53
N ARG A 71 -0.66 -11.04 -6.91
CA ARG A 71 -2.01 -11.28 -6.36
C ARG A 71 -2.86 -12.22 -7.25
N ASP A 72 -2.48 -12.43 -8.50
CA ASP A 72 -3.10 -13.36 -9.45
C ASP A 72 -2.46 -14.75 -9.37
#